data_AF-A0A948EL36-F1
#
_entry.id   AF-A0A948EL36-F1
#
_cell.length_a   1.000
_cell.length_b   1.000
_cell.length_c   1.000
_cell.angle_alpha   90.00
_cell.angle_beta   90.00
_cell.angle_gamma   90.00
#
_symmetry.space_group_name_H-M   'P 1'
#
loop_
_entity.id
_entity.type
_entity.pdbx_description
1 polymer ?
#
loop_
_entity_poly.entity_id
_entity_poly.type
_entity_poly.pdbx_seq_one_letter_code
_entity_poly.pdbx_strand_id
1 'polypeptide(L)' 'MVQKVYKVIKGYTELDYEQRKEAREYIKKYEETEISGRKPLTESLQKSLGPISSDTCPCCGR' A
#
# COMPACT_ATOMS: atom_id res chain seq x y z
N MET A 1 -17.88 -7.79 -1.52
CA MET A 1 -16.55 -7.26 -1.90
C MET A 1 -15.59 -7.56 -0.75
N VAL A 2 -14.34 -7.98 -1.02
CA VAL A 2 -13.37 -8.34 0.03
C VAL A 2 -12.98 -7.09 0.84
N GLN A 3 -12.95 -7.16 2.18
CA GLN A 3 -12.64 -6.00 3.04
C GLN A 3 -11.35 -5.26 2.64
N LYS A 4 -10.31 -6.00 2.22
CA LYS A 4 -9.05 -5.44 1.73
C LYS A 4 -9.24 -4.56 0.49
N VAL A 5 -10.10 -4.98 -0.44
CA VAL A 5 -10.42 -4.21 -1.65
C VAL A 5 -11.13 -2.91 -1.29
N TYR A 6 -12.06 -2.95 -0.32
CA TYR A 6 -12.76 -1.74 0.14
C TYR A 6 -11.81 -0.70 0.75
N LYS A 7 -10.82 -1.14 1.53
CA LYS A 7 -9.79 -0.24 2.11
C LYS A 7 -8.97 0.47 1.03
N VAL A 8 -8.57 -0.26 -0.02
CA VAL A 8 -7.84 0.31 -1.16
C VAL A 8 -8.69 1.34 -1.89
N ILE A 9 -9.95 1.01 -2.20
CA ILE A 9 -10.87 1.92 -2.90
C ILE A 9 -11.10 3.19 -2.06
N LYS A 10 -11.38 3.04 -0.76
CA LYS A 10 -11.60 4.18 0.14
C LYS A 10 -10.38 5.11 0.17
N GLY A 11 -9.18 4.57 0.40
CA GLY A 11 -7.96 5.39 0.39
C GLY A 11 -7.75 6.08 -0.96
N TYR A 12 -7.99 5.39 -2.07
CA TYR A 12 -7.89 5.96 -3.40
C TYR A 12 -8.89 7.11 -3.65
N THR A 13 -10.09 7.04 -3.09
CA THR A 13 -11.09 8.12 -3.22
C THR A 13 -10.73 9.38 -2.44
N GLU A 14 -9.92 9.25 -1.39
CA GLU A 14 -9.45 10.38 -0.56
C GLU A 14 -8.27 11.14 -1.20
N LEU A 15 -7.63 10.56 -2.22
CA LEU A 15 -6.52 11.18 -2.94
C LEU A 15 -6.98 12.28 -3.92
N ASP A 16 -6.14 13.31 -4.08
CA ASP A 16 -6.27 14.29 -5.17
C ASP A 16 -5.85 13.71 -6.53
N TYR A 17 -6.00 14.50 -7.60
CA TYR A 17 -5.72 14.04 -8.96
C TYR A 17 -4.27 13.61 -9.19
N GLU A 18 -3.30 14.37 -8.68
CA GLU A 18 -1.87 14.09 -8.87
C GLU A 18 -1.47 12.85 -8.05
N GLN A 19 -1.94 12.74 -6.82
CA GLN A 19 -1.75 11.55 -5.99
C GLN A 19 -2.37 10.29 -6.63
N ARG A 20 -3.56 10.41 -7.23
CA ARG A 20 -4.18 9.30 -7.99
C ARG A 20 -3.36 8.90 -9.21
N LYS A 21 -2.71 9.87 -9.87
CA LYS A 21 -1.82 9.61 -11.01
C LYS A 21 -0.60 8.82 -10.56
N GLU A 22 0.08 9.26 -9.49
CA GLU A 22 1.21 8.55 -8.89
C GLU A 22 0.84 7.12 -8.48
N ALA A 23 -0.30 6.95 -7.79
CA ALA A 23 -0.78 5.63 -7.38
C ALA A 23 -1.02 4.69 -8.57
N ARG A 24 -1.58 5.19 -9.68
CA ARG A 24 -1.80 4.39 -10.91
C ARG A 24 -0.48 3.98 -11.57
N GLU A 25 0.48 4.89 -11.66
CA GLU A 25 1.80 4.60 -12.22
C GLU A 25 2.52 3.52 -11.39
N TYR A 26 2.43 3.62 -10.06
CA TYR A 26 3.00 2.62 -9.17
C TYR A 26 2.34 1.23 -9.34
N ILE A 27 1.01 1.16 -9.36
CA ILE A 27 0.27 -0.10 -9.56
C ILE A 27 0.66 -0.74 -10.89
N LYS A 28 0.67 0.05 -11.97
CA LYS A 28 1.07 -0.42 -13.30
C LYS A 28 2.47 -1.02 -13.27
N LYS A 29 3.44 -0.29 -12.69
CA LYS A 29 4.82 -0.78 -12.53
C LYS A 29 4.86 -2.09 -11.74
N TYR A 30 4.11 -2.20 -10.65
CA TYR A 30 4.04 -3.42 -9.84
C TYR A 30 3.48 -4.62 -10.63
N GLU A 31 2.41 -4.42 -11.41
CA GLU A 31 1.78 -5.48 -12.20
C GLU A 31 2.65 -5.92 -13.39
N GLU A 32 3.33 -4.97 -14.05
CA GLU A 32 4.22 -5.25 -15.18
C GLU A 32 5.58 -5.84 -14.73
N THR A 33 5.96 -5.67 -13.46
CA THR A 33 7.20 -6.24 -12.92
C THR A 33 7.05 -7.75 -12.73
N GLU A 34 8.02 -8.53 -13.21
CA GLU A 34 8.10 -9.98 -12.98
C GLU A 34 8.06 -10.31 -11.48
N ILE A 35 7.57 -11.50 -11.13
CA ILE A 35 7.35 -11.94 -9.75
C ILE A 35 8.60 -11.75 -8.86
N SER A 36 9.80 -11.95 -9.43
CA SER A 36 11.09 -11.72 -8.77
C SER A 36 11.31 -10.26 -8.35
N GLY A 37 10.85 -9.29 -9.13
CA GLY A 37 10.98 -7.85 -8.86
C GLY A 37 9.86 -7.26 -7.99
N ARG A 38 8.77 -8.00 -7.77
CA ARG A 38 7.67 -7.55 -6.88
C ARG A 38 8.02 -7.62 -5.39
N LYS A 39 8.96 -8.50 -5.02
CA LYS A 39 9.43 -8.70 -3.64
C LYS A 39 10.04 -7.43 -3.04
N PRO A 40 11.04 -6.77 -3.67
CA PRO A 40 11.59 -5.51 -3.16
C PRO A 40 10.57 -4.36 -3.14
N LEU A 41 9.62 -4.31 -4.08
CA LEU A 41 8.54 -3.32 -4.06
C LEU A 41 7.62 -3.51 -2.84
N THR A 42 7.27 -4.75 -2.52
CA THR A 42 6.43 -5.08 -1.37
C THR A 42 7.14 -4.80 -0.05
N GLU A 43 8.44 -5.12 0.05
CA GLU A 43 9.27 -4.82 1.21
C GLU A 43 9.43 -3.30 1.44
N SER A 44 9.54 -2.51 0.37
CA SER A 44 9.59 -1.05 0.45
C SER A 44 8.31 -0.46 1.04
N LEU A 45 7.13 -0.94 0.59
CA LEU A 45 5.85 -0.54 1.14
C LEU A 45 5.70 -0.94 2.61
N GLN A 46 6.17 -2.13 3.00
CA GLN A 46 6.13 -2.59 4.39
C GLN A 46 7.02 -1.75 5.31
N LYS A 47 8.17 -1.26 4.82
CA LYS A 47 9.03 -0.35 5.60
C LYS A 47 8.38 1.01 5.81
N SER A 48 7.73 1.55 4.79
CA SER A 48 7.13 2.90 4.84
C SER A 48 5.79 2.95 5.59
N LEU A 49 5.01 1.86 5.53
CA LEU A 49 3.69 1.78 6.19
C LEU A 49 3.76 1.23 7.62
N GLY A 50 4.96 0.87 8.08
CA GLY A 50 5.18 0.23 9.36
C GLY A 50 4.74 -1.25 9.38
N PRO A 51 4.98 -1.94 10.50
CA PRO A 51 4.65 -3.35 10.64
C PRO A 51 3.15 -3.59 10.46
N ILE A 52 2.80 -4.63 9.69
CA ILE A 52 1.42 -5.08 9.42
C ILE A 52 0.69 -5.49 10.71
N SER A 53 1.43 -5.84 11.77
CA SER A 53 0.92 -6.14 13.11
C SER A 53 0.91 -4.89 13.98
N SER A 54 -0.23 -4.20 14.03
CA SER A 54 -0.49 -3.08 14.92
C SER A 54 -1.20 -3.53 16.20
N ASP A 55 -0.85 -4.68 16.77
CA ASP A 55 -1.44 -5.14 18.03
C ASP A 55 -0.73 -4.54 19.26
N THR A 56 0.30 -3.71 19.05
CA THR A 56 0.92 -2.94 20.14
C THR A 56 1.78 -1.81 19.59
N CYS A 57 1.25 -0.59 19.58
CA CYS A 57 2.04 0.63 19.42
C CYS A 57 3.05 0.77 20.59
N PRO A 58 4.38 0.88 20.38
CA PRO A 58 5.34 1.04 21.50
C PRO A 58 5.20 2.39 22.25
N CYS A 59 4.60 3.39 21.59
CA CYS A 59 4.33 4.72 22.16
C CYS A 59 3.04 4.74 23.00
N CYS A 60 2.08 3.86 22.71
CA CYS A 60 0.70 4.03 23.16
C CYS A 60 -0.02 2.75 23.58
N GLY A 61 0.63 1.59 23.45
CA GLY A 61 0.22 0.30 24.02
C GLY A 61 -1.15 -0.22 23.60
N ARG A 62 -1.76 0.36 22.57
CA ARG A 62 -3.04 -0.06 22.00
C ARG A 62 -2.84 -0.58 20.60
#